data_AF-A0A928DTP8-F1
#
_entry.id   AF-A0A928DTP8-F1
#
_cell.length_a   1.000
_cell.length_b   1.000
_cell.length_c   1.000
_cell.angle_alpha   90.00
_cell.angle_beta   90.00
_cell.angle_gamma   90.00
#
_symmetry.space_group_name_H-M   'P 1'
#
loop_
_entity.id
_entity.type
_entity.pdbx_description
1 polymer ?
#
loop_
_entity_poly.entity_id
_entity_poly.type
_entity_poly.pdbx_seq_one_letter_code
_entity_poly.pdbx_strand_id
1 'polypeptide(L)'
;MDPKTSQPFPQSFSPTIPPSISAVVGVTGHRHLFKEDHETLKEKIRTFFLENFQPEERVLVLCGLAEGADQLAAETVLELKRTGRPNLTLIGVLPMPLGFYEEDFAETAQDSNAEETQNAVSADSPRRAFYRLLALADRSVELPLVAGNRERSLAQEPIDRVIQYDLLGAELADSATVILALWDGVTDGLKPGGTGDVVRRAFLKPEKTRVFQIVTPQDRKSHTRPQNALEARWLTEWPN
;
A
#
# COMPACT_ATOMS: atom_id res chain seq x y z
N MET A 1 22.32 18.77 -11.46
CA MET A 1 21.28 18.00 -10.74
C MET A 1 19.97 18.67 -11.11
N ASP A 2 19.29 18.11 -12.10
CA ASP A 2 18.04 18.70 -12.58
C ASP A 2 16.90 18.36 -11.61
N PRO A 3 16.10 19.35 -11.17
CA PRO A 3 14.94 19.10 -10.34
C PRO A 3 13.92 18.34 -11.18
N LYS A 4 13.51 17.15 -10.71
CA LYS A 4 12.48 16.33 -11.34
C LYS A 4 11.22 17.18 -11.57
N THR A 5 10.90 17.42 -12.83
CA THR A 5 9.72 18.14 -13.28
C THR A 5 8.46 17.39 -12.84
N SER A 6 7.71 17.96 -11.91
CA SER A 6 6.32 17.57 -11.66
C SER A 6 5.51 17.82 -12.93
N GLN A 7 5.02 16.77 -13.58
CA GLN A 7 4.10 16.90 -14.71
C GLN A 7 2.65 16.82 -14.21
N PRO A 8 1.74 17.67 -14.72
CA PRO A 8 0.34 17.64 -14.34
C PRO A 8 -0.36 16.36 -14.79
N PHE A 9 -1.32 15.92 -13.97
CA PHE A 9 -2.13 14.71 -14.16
C PHE A 9 -2.87 14.68 -15.51
N PRO A 10 -2.87 13.54 -16.23
CA PRO A 10 -3.90 13.29 -17.23
C PRO A 10 -5.26 13.08 -16.55
N GLN A 11 -6.31 13.76 -17.04
CA GLN A 11 -7.65 13.82 -16.42
C GLN A 11 -8.47 12.51 -16.50
N SER A 12 -7.92 11.40 -17.00
CA SER A 12 -8.53 10.09 -16.90
C SER A 12 -7.53 9.01 -17.29
N PHE A 13 -7.26 8.04 -16.41
CA PHE A 13 -6.62 6.79 -16.81
C PHE A 13 -7.67 5.90 -17.48
N SER A 14 -7.67 5.86 -18.82
CA SER A 14 -8.39 4.80 -19.54
C SER A 14 -7.64 3.46 -19.36
N PRO A 15 -8.34 2.34 -19.12
CA PRO A 15 -7.71 1.05 -18.81
C PRO A 15 -7.26 0.32 -20.08
N THR A 16 -6.66 1.02 -21.03
CA THR A 16 -5.92 0.35 -22.09
C THR A 16 -4.47 0.34 -21.66
N ILE A 17 -4.10 -0.72 -20.96
CA ILE A 17 -2.70 -1.01 -20.61
C ILE A 17 -1.90 -0.89 -21.92
N PRO A 18 -0.92 0.03 -22.02
CA PRO A 18 -0.13 0.14 -23.24
C PRO A 18 0.48 -1.24 -23.52
N PRO A 19 0.64 -1.66 -24.80
CA PRO A 19 0.98 -3.04 -25.18
C PRO A 19 2.29 -3.58 -24.59
N SER A 20 3.05 -2.77 -23.84
CA SER A 20 4.26 -3.11 -23.12
C SER A 20 4.10 -3.40 -21.63
N ILE A 21 2.92 -3.20 -21.01
CA ILE A 21 2.68 -3.48 -19.58
C ILE A 21 1.82 -4.75 -19.49
N SER A 22 2.24 -5.72 -18.69
CA SER A 22 1.54 -7.00 -18.54
C SER A 22 0.51 -6.98 -17.42
N ALA A 23 0.78 -6.22 -16.34
CA ALA A 23 -0.11 -6.11 -15.20
C ALA A 23 0.14 -4.81 -14.41
N VAL A 24 -0.89 -4.39 -13.68
CA VAL A 24 -0.82 -3.34 -12.65
C VAL A 24 -1.22 -3.97 -11.32
N VAL A 25 -0.28 -4.02 -10.38
CA VAL A 25 -0.47 -4.57 -9.04
C VAL A 25 -0.68 -3.42 -8.06
N GLY A 26 -1.88 -3.30 -7.47
CA GLY A 26 -2.13 -2.41 -6.35
C GLY A 26 -1.83 -3.12 -5.03
N VAL A 27 -1.06 -2.49 -4.15
CA VAL A 27 -0.72 -3.01 -2.82
C VAL A 27 -1.61 -2.34 -1.77
N THR A 28 -2.13 -3.14 -0.86
CA THR A 28 -2.83 -2.62 0.33
C THR A 28 -2.65 -3.59 1.49
N GLY A 29 -2.55 -3.07 2.72
CA GLY A 29 -2.50 -3.94 3.90
C GLY A 29 -2.52 -3.20 5.21
N HIS A 30 -2.44 -3.96 6.30
CA HIS A 30 -2.49 -3.42 7.65
C HIS A 30 -1.22 -2.67 8.04
N ARG A 31 -1.39 -1.65 8.89
CA ARG A 31 -0.28 -0.86 9.44
C ARG A 31 0.48 -1.57 10.56
N HIS A 32 -0.22 -2.39 11.35
CA HIS A 32 0.34 -3.06 12.53
C HIS A 32 0.50 -4.55 12.27
N LEU A 33 1.69 -4.91 11.81
CA LEU A 33 2.10 -6.29 11.53
C LEU A 33 2.84 -6.87 12.74
N PHE A 34 2.68 -8.17 12.96
CA PHE A 34 3.53 -8.89 13.91
C PHE A 34 4.96 -8.96 13.40
N LYS A 35 5.94 -8.52 14.20
CA LYS A 35 7.35 -8.50 13.80
C LYS A 35 7.88 -9.86 13.39
N GLU A 36 7.43 -10.92 14.06
CA GLU A 36 7.85 -12.30 13.76
C GLU A 36 7.38 -12.77 12.37
N ASP A 37 6.33 -12.15 11.83
CA ASP A 37 5.75 -12.54 10.54
C ASP A 37 6.43 -11.84 9.36
N HIS A 38 7.25 -10.80 9.60
CA HIS A 38 7.82 -9.96 8.53
C HIS A 38 8.58 -10.76 7.47
N GLU A 39 9.49 -11.66 7.88
CA GLU A 39 10.26 -12.46 6.92
C GLU A 39 9.38 -13.42 6.12
N THR A 40 8.38 -14.02 6.77
CA THR A 40 7.42 -14.91 6.10
C THR A 40 6.57 -14.13 5.11
N LEU A 41 6.09 -12.94 5.49
CA LEU A 41 5.32 -12.05 4.61
C LEU A 41 6.18 -11.59 3.42
N LYS A 42 7.45 -11.21 3.63
CA LYS A 42 8.39 -10.90 2.53
C LYS A 42 8.54 -12.08 1.57
N GLU A 43 8.69 -13.30 2.08
CA GLU A 43 8.76 -14.49 1.24
C GLU A 43 7.46 -14.69 0.45
N LYS A 44 6.28 -14.55 1.07
CA LYS A 44 4.99 -14.66 0.36
C LYS A 44 4.81 -13.62 -0.73
N ILE A 45 5.20 -12.37 -0.48
CA ILE A 45 5.19 -11.29 -1.48
C ILE A 45 6.16 -11.64 -2.61
N ARG A 46 7.35 -12.13 -2.29
CA ARG A 46 8.36 -12.57 -3.26
C ARG A 46 7.81 -13.69 -4.14
N THR A 47 7.29 -14.75 -3.53
CA THR A 47 6.67 -15.88 -4.21
C THR A 47 5.55 -15.41 -5.14
N PHE A 48 4.67 -14.51 -4.66
CA PHE A 48 3.59 -13.94 -5.48
C PHE A 48 4.12 -13.33 -6.79
N PHE A 49 5.14 -12.47 -6.73
CA PHE A 49 5.67 -11.87 -7.95
C PHE A 49 6.40 -12.87 -8.86
N LEU A 50 7.09 -13.86 -8.29
CA LEU A 50 7.85 -14.85 -9.05
C LEU A 50 6.96 -15.88 -9.75
N GLU A 51 5.86 -16.29 -9.12
CA GLU A 51 4.96 -17.32 -9.66
C GLU A 51 3.91 -16.75 -10.63
N ASN A 52 3.49 -15.50 -10.45
CA ASN A 52 2.36 -14.94 -11.20
C ASN A 52 2.77 -14.09 -12.40
N PHE A 53 4.07 -13.77 -12.54
CA PHE A 53 4.56 -12.94 -13.65
C PHE A 53 5.89 -13.48 -14.19
N GLN A 54 6.04 -13.55 -15.50
CA GLN A 54 7.31 -13.96 -16.14
C GLN A 54 8.40 -12.87 -15.96
N PRO A 55 9.69 -13.24 -15.93
CA PRO A 55 10.80 -12.28 -15.71
C PRO A 55 10.83 -11.08 -16.66
N GLU A 56 10.43 -11.26 -17.90
CA GLU A 56 10.40 -10.26 -18.98
C GLU A 56 9.18 -9.34 -18.93
N GLU A 57 8.13 -9.74 -18.21
CA GLU A 57 6.90 -8.96 -18.11
C GLU A 57 7.13 -7.66 -17.34
N ARG A 58 6.59 -6.55 -17.86
CA ARG A 58 6.59 -5.27 -17.15
C ARG A 58 5.38 -5.21 -16.24
N VAL A 59 5.65 -5.08 -14.95
CA VAL A 59 4.61 -4.99 -13.92
C VAL A 59 4.76 -3.65 -13.22
N LEU A 60 3.70 -2.85 -13.26
CA LEU A 60 3.61 -1.65 -12.43
C LEU A 60 3.10 -2.04 -11.04
N VAL A 61 3.74 -1.53 -9.99
CA VAL A 61 3.34 -1.74 -8.61
C VAL A 61 2.92 -0.39 -8.02
N LEU A 62 1.63 -0.22 -7.76
CA LEU A 62 1.07 0.96 -7.11
C LEU A 62 1.03 0.71 -5.61
N CYS A 63 1.65 1.59 -4.81
CA CYS A 63 1.73 1.43 -3.36
C CYS A 63 1.58 2.77 -2.65
N GLY A 64 0.81 2.81 -1.56
CA GLY A 64 0.62 4.01 -0.74
C GLY A 64 1.84 4.37 0.11
N LEU A 65 2.78 3.42 0.29
CA LEU A 65 3.97 3.54 1.14
C LEU A 65 3.66 3.80 2.63
N ALA A 66 2.42 3.55 3.05
CA ALA A 66 2.01 3.65 4.44
C ALA A 66 2.79 2.67 5.32
N GLU A 67 2.94 2.99 6.61
CA GLU A 67 3.56 2.08 7.57
C GLU A 67 2.96 0.67 7.50
N GLY A 68 3.79 -0.36 7.75
CA GLY A 68 3.37 -1.76 7.79
C GLY A 68 3.45 -2.44 6.42
N ALA A 69 2.34 -3.02 5.98
CA ALA A 69 2.29 -3.88 4.80
C ALA A 69 2.74 -3.20 3.50
N ASP A 70 2.36 -1.94 3.30
CA ASP A 70 2.72 -1.17 2.11
C ASP A 70 4.25 -0.99 2.03
N GLN A 71 4.89 -0.60 3.14
CA GLN A 71 6.36 -0.50 3.22
C GLN A 71 7.04 -1.86 3.03
N LEU A 72 6.52 -2.92 3.66
CA LEU A 72 7.06 -4.27 3.54
C LEU A 72 7.04 -4.76 2.08
N ALA A 73 5.93 -4.56 1.38
CA ALA A 73 5.79 -4.92 -0.02
C ALA A 73 6.68 -4.07 -0.94
N ALA A 74 6.75 -2.76 -0.70
CA ALA A 74 7.63 -1.87 -1.45
C ALA A 74 9.11 -2.29 -1.30
N GLU A 75 9.55 -2.65 -0.10
CA GLU A 75 10.88 -3.21 0.15
C GLU A 75 11.12 -4.49 -0.66
N THR A 76 10.20 -5.46 -0.58
CA THR A 76 10.34 -6.74 -1.31
C THR A 76 10.41 -6.52 -2.82
N VAL A 77 9.62 -5.58 -3.36
CA VAL A 77 9.65 -5.25 -4.79
C VAL A 77 11.00 -4.66 -5.20
N LEU A 78 11.55 -3.74 -4.39
CA LEU A 78 12.87 -3.16 -4.65
C LEU A 78 14.00 -4.19 -4.54
N GLU A 79 13.90 -5.11 -3.56
CA GLU A 79 14.83 -6.24 -3.42
C GLU A 79 14.79 -7.15 -4.67
N LEU A 80 13.61 -7.56 -5.11
CA LEU A 80 13.40 -8.34 -6.33
C LEU A 80 13.96 -7.63 -7.56
N LYS A 81 13.71 -6.33 -7.67
CA LYS A 81 14.21 -5.51 -8.78
C LYS A 81 15.74 -5.53 -8.85
N ARG A 82 16.40 -5.45 -7.69
CA ARG A 82 17.87 -5.51 -7.58
C ARG A 82 18.44 -6.90 -7.91
N THR A 83 17.72 -7.98 -7.60
CA THR A 83 18.26 -9.35 -7.67
C THR A 83 17.91 -10.12 -8.93
N GLY A 84 16.87 -9.74 -9.66
CA GLY A 84 16.51 -10.46 -10.90
C GLY A 84 15.21 -10.06 -11.59
N ARG A 85 14.51 -9.04 -11.11
CA ARG A 85 13.23 -8.57 -11.67
C ARG A 85 13.26 -7.09 -12.05
N PRO A 86 14.16 -6.65 -12.94
CA PRO A 86 14.34 -5.22 -13.27
C PRO A 86 13.10 -4.55 -13.88
N ASN A 87 12.17 -5.36 -14.41
CA ASN A 87 10.93 -4.92 -15.05
C ASN A 87 9.79 -4.62 -14.06
N LEU A 88 9.99 -4.84 -12.76
CA LEU A 88 9.09 -4.31 -11.73
C LEU A 88 9.31 -2.81 -11.60
N THR A 89 8.23 -2.04 -11.67
CA THR A 89 8.27 -0.58 -11.54
C THR A 89 7.44 -0.15 -10.34
N LEU A 90 8.09 0.31 -9.28
CA LEU A 90 7.41 0.78 -8.07
C LEU A 90 6.98 2.23 -8.25
N ILE A 91 5.68 2.49 -8.10
CA ILE A 91 5.08 3.82 -8.14
C ILE A 91 4.46 4.11 -6.77
N GLY A 92 5.01 5.10 -6.07
CA GLY A 92 4.41 5.62 -4.85
C GLY A 92 3.17 6.45 -5.18
N VAL A 93 2.00 6.06 -4.67
CA VAL A 93 0.75 6.80 -4.85
C VAL A 93 0.37 7.43 -3.52
N LEU A 94 0.72 8.70 -3.34
CA LEU A 94 0.48 9.40 -2.08
C LEU A 94 -1.00 9.83 -2.02
N PRO A 95 -1.71 9.59 -0.90
CA PRO A 95 -3.14 9.92 -0.78
C PRO A 95 -3.42 11.43 -0.83
N MET A 96 -2.39 12.24 -0.60
CA MET A 96 -2.44 13.70 -0.56
C MET A 96 -1.02 14.25 -0.83
N PRO A 97 -0.85 15.58 -0.98
CA PRO A 97 0.46 16.18 -1.17
C PRO A 97 1.45 15.79 -0.07
N LEU A 98 2.72 15.59 -0.43
CA LEU A 98 3.75 15.04 0.45
C LEU A 98 3.82 15.75 1.81
N GLY A 99 3.72 17.09 1.81
CA GLY A 99 3.79 17.89 3.02
C GLY A 99 2.72 17.56 4.08
N PHE A 100 1.54 17.11 3.67
CA PHE A 100 0.49 16.66 4.60
C PHE A 100 0.61 15.19 4.96
N TYR A 101 1.04 14.37 4.00
CA TYR A 101 1.11 12.93 4.21
C TYR A 101 2.25 12.56 5.18
N GLU A 102 3.37 13.27 5.15
CA GLU A 102 4.50 13.02 6.05
C GLU A 102 4.17 13.24 7.53
N GLU A 103 3.16 14.07 7.82
CA GLU A 103 2.67 14.33 9.18
C GLU A 103 2.05 13.07 9.81
N ASP A 104 1.42 12.20 9.01
CA ASP A 104 0.80 10.96 9.49
C ASP A 104 1.83 9.95 10.03
N PHE A 105 3.11 10.14 9.73
CA PHE A 105 4.22 9.32 10.23
C PHE A 105 4.89 9.92 11.47
N ALA A 106 4.49 11.11 11.91
CA ALA A 106 4.98 11.74 13.14
C ALA A 106 4.13 11.32 14.36
N GLU A 107 2.85 11.03 14.17
CA GLU A 107 1.91 10.68 15.24
C GLU A 107 2.04 9.24 15.75
N THR A 108 2.58 8.30 14.97
CA THR A 108 2.78 6.90 15.41
C THR A 108 3.85 6.74 16.51
N ALA A 109 4.56 7.81 16.86
CA ALA A 109 5.46 7.84 18.02
C ALA A 109 4.71 7.92 19.38
N GLN A 110 3.40 8.21 19.40
CA GLN A 110 2.65 8.38 20.66
C GLN A 110 1.90 7.14 21.15
N ASP A 111 1.84 6.04 20.40
CA ASP A 111 1.17 4.79 20.83
C ASP A 111 2.02 3.91 21.75
N SER A 112 3.01 4.49 22.44
CA SER A 112 3.77 3.78 23.48
C SER A 112 3.39 4.29 24.87
N ASN A 113 2.66 3.46 25.62
CA ASN A 113 2.71 3.45 27.08
C ASN A 113 4.12 3.02 27.54
N ALA A 114 5.13 3.84 27.23
CA ALA A 114 6.48 3.71 27.71
C ALA A 114 6.91 5.07 28.25
N GLU A 115 6.80 5.20 29.57
CA GLU A 115 7.68 6.08 30.33
C GLU A 115 9.13 5.83 29.87
N GLU A 116 9.85 6.92 29.65
CA GLU A 116 11.31 6.97 29.50
C GLU A 116 11.90 6.32 28.23
N THR A 117 12.03 7.11 27.16
CA THR A 117 13.33 7.46 26.53
C THR A 117 13.09 8.41 25.36
N GLN A 118 12.91 9.70 25.66
CA GLN A 118 13.21 10.77 24.70
C GLN A 118 14.73 10.82 24.55
N ASN A 119 15.31 10.02 23.64
CA ASN A 119 16.63 10.23 22.99
C ASN A 119 17.12 9.03 22.14
N ALA A 120 16.22 8.33 21.44
CA ALA A 120 16.63 7.47 20.34
C ALA A 120 15.60 7.57 19.22
N VAL A 121 15.84 8.46 18.24
CA VAL A 121 15.28 8.26 16.90
C VAL A 121 15.84 6.93 16.43
N SER A 122 15.06 5.85 16.54
CA SER A 122 15.48 4.54 16.07
C SER A 122 15.96 4.66 14.63
N ALA A 123 17.07 3.99 14.30
CA ALA A 123 17.67 4.08 12.97
C ALA A 123 16.67 3.76 11.84
N ASP A 124 15.61 3.00 12.14
CA ASP A 124 14.55 2.57 11.23
C ASP A 124 13.14 2.99 11.72
N SER A 125 12.85 4.30 11.82
CA SER A 125 11.47 4.76 12.07
C SER A 125 10.58 4.58 10.83
N PRO A 126 9.25 4.39 10.99
CA PRO A 126 8.31 4.33 9.86
C PRO A 126 8.40 5.52 8.91
N ARG A 127 8.67 6.72 9.45
CA ARG A 127 8.92 7.94 8.67
C ARG A 127 10.21 7.85 7.84
N ARG A 128 11.29 7.31 8.40
CA ARG A 128 12.56 7.14 7.68
C ARG A 128 12.41 6.08 6.57
N ALA A 129 11.71 4.98 6.86
CA ALA A 129 11.37 3.96 5.88
C ALA A 129 10.54 4.57 4.73
N PHE A 130 9.53 5.39 5.03
CA PHE A 130 8.74 6.09 4.03
C PHE A 130 9.60 6.94 3.08
N TYR A 131 10.44 7.86 3.59
CA TYR A 131 11.29 8.68 2.72
C TYR A 131 12.31 7.84 1.94
N ARG A 132 12.88 6.80 2.54
CA ARG A 132 13.80 5.89 1.85
C ARG A 132 13.11 5.22 0.67
N LEU A 133 11.90 4.68 0.88
CA LEU A 133 11.12 4.02 -0.16
C LEU A 133 10.65 4.99 -1.23
N LEU A 134 10.19 6.18 -0.83
CA LEU A 134 9.80 7.24 -1.76
C LEU A 134 10.98 7.67 -2.66
N ALA A 135 12.18 7.76 -2.11
CA ALA A 135 13.39 8.09 -2.87
C ALA A 135 13.84 6.97 -3.82
N LEU A 136 13.58 5.71 -3.46
CA LEU A 136 13.92 4.53 -4.26
C LEU A 136 12.85 4.13 -5.28
N ALA A 137 11.61 4.60 -5.12
CA ALA A 137 10.54 4.38 -6.07
C ALA A 137 10.91 4.96 -7.44
N ASP A 138 10.52 4.26 -8.51
CA ASP A 138 10.79 4.70 -9.88
C ASP A 138 10.10 6.03 -10.18
N ARG A 139 8.89 6.18 -9.64
CA ARG A 139 8.07 7.39 -9.70
C ARG A 139 7.23 7.53 -8.44
N SER A 140 6.78 8.75 -8.18
CA SER A 140 5.72 9.02 -7.22
C SER A 140 4.69 9.96 -7.84
N VAL A 141 3.45 9.81 -7.40
CA VAL A 141 2.33 10.68 -7.76
C VAL A 141 1.61 11.08 -6.48
N GLU A 142 1.12 12.32 -6.44
CA GLU A 142 0.34 12.85 -5.33
C GLU A 142 -1.11 12.99 -5.78
N LEU A 143 -2.05 12.34 -5.11
CA LEU A 143 -3.45 12.51 -5.44
C LEU A 143 -3.90 13.93 -5.10
N PRO A 144 -4.68 14.58 -6.00
CA PRO A 144 -5.19 15.91 -5.73
C PRO A 144 -6.13 15.91 -4.52
N LEU A 145 -6.29 17.06 -3.89
CA LEU A 145 -7.29 17.23 -2.84
C LEU A 145 -8.69 17.02 -3.42
N VAL A 146 -9.50 16.17 -2.79
CA VAL A 146 -10.91 16.00 -3.16
C VAL A 146 -11.65 17.35 -3.03
N ALA A 147 -12.55 17.63 -3.97
CA ALA A 147 -13.32 18.87 -4.01
C ALA A 147 -14.03 19.12 -2.67
N GLY A 148 -13.73 20.26 -2.04
CA GLY A 148 -14.22 20.61 -0.71
C GLY A 148 -13.14 20.55 0.37
N ASN A 149 -12.15 19.67 0.23
CA ASN A 149 -10.99 19.64 1.10
C ASN A 149 -10.06 20.81 0.76
N ARG A 150 -9.53 21.46 1.79
CA ARG A 150 -8.48 22.49 1.68
C ARG A 150 -7.26 22.02 2.46
N GLU A 151 -6.10 22.53 2.10
CA GLU A 151 -4.84 22.27 2.83
C GLU A 151 -5.00 22.49 4.35
N ARG A 152 -5.65 23.60 4.74
CA ARG A 152 -5.92 23.92 6.15
C ARG A 152 -6.83 22.89 6.84
N SER A 153 -7.74 22.25 6.11
CA SER A 153 -8.70 21.31 6.72
C SER A 153 -8.11 19.92 6.92
N LEU A 154 -7.14 19.48 6.10
CA LEU A 154 -6.39 18.24 6.35
C LEU A 154 -5.65 18.22 7.71
N ALA A 155 -5.19 19.39 8.17
CA ALA A 155 -4.54 19.54 9.47
C ALA A 155 -5.52 19.66 10.65
N GLN A 156 -6.81 19.92 10.39
CA GLN A 156 -7.79 20.29 11.43
C GLN A 156 -8.94 19.28 11.56
N GLU A 157 -9.27 18.58 10.47
CA GLU A 157 -10.46 17.75 10.34
C GLU A 157 -10.03 16.32 9.96
N PRO A 158 -10.03 15.36 10.91
CA PRO A 158 -9.64 13.97 10.63
C PRO A 158 -10.45 13.31 9.51
N ILE A 159 -11.71 13.74 9.31
CA ILE A 159 -12.57 13.22 8.24
C ILE A 159 -12.04 13.54 6.84
N ASP A 160 -11.37 14.67 6.66
CA ASP A 160 -10.83 15.07 5.35
C ASP A 160 -9.66 14.17 4.95
N ARG A 161 -8.87 13.70 5.93
CA ARG A 161 -7.84 12.68 5.69
C ARG A 161 -8.47 11.35 5.32
N VAL A 162 -9.55 10.93 5.98
CA VAL A 162 -10.28 9.70 5.63
C VAL A 162 -10.76 9.75 4.17
N ILE A 163 -11.26 10.91 3.71
CA ILE A 163 -11.67 11.11 2.31
C ILE A 163 -10.48 10.92 1.34
N GLN A 164 -9.29 11.44 1.69
CA GLN A 164 -8.09 11.26 0.86
C GLN A 164 -7.62 9.80 0.81
N TYR A 165 -7.66 9.09 1.93
CA TYR A 165 -7.39 7.65 1.95
C TYR A 165 -8.44 6.86 1.17
N ASP A 166 -9.71 7.29 1.20
CA ASP A 166 -10.76 6.68 0.38
C ASP A 166 -10.51 6.86 -1.11
N LEU A 167 -10.04 8.04 -1.52
CA LEU A 167 -9.62 8.31 -2.89
C LEU A 167 -8.46 7.42 -3.31
N LEU A 168 -7.44 7.25 -2.45
CA LEU A 168 -6.34 6.32 -2.70
C LEU A 168 -6.86 4.88 -2.87
N GLY A 169 -7.75 4.43 -1.99
CA GLY A 169 -8.37 3.12 -2.10
C GLY A 169 -9.16 2.91 -3.39
N ALA A 170 -9.89 3.95 -3.83
CA ALA A 170 -10.57 3.96 -5.12
C ALA A 170 -9.58 3.84 -6.28
N GLU A 171 -8.54 4.68 -6.28
CA GLU A 171 -7.52 4.73 -7.33
C GLU A 171 -6.79 3.38 -7.47
N LEU A 172 -6.42 2.75 -6.36
CA LEU A 172 -5.80 1.41 -6.38
C LEU A 172 -6.74 0.36 -6.98
N ALA A 173 -8.00 0.31 -6.52
CA ALA A 173 -8.98 -0.65 -7.05
C ALA A 173 -9.35 -0.38 -8.51
N ASP A 174 -9.30 0.87 -8.96
CA ASP A 174 -9.62 1.26 -10.33
C ASP A 174 -8.44 1.15 -11.30
N SER A 175 -7.22 1.31 -10.85
CA SER A 175 -6.05 1.25 -11.74
C SER A 175 -5.41 -0.15 -11.78
N ALA A 176 -5.61 -0.97 -10.76
CA ALA A 176 -5.01 -2.29 -10.67
C ALA A 176 -5.78 -3.39 -11.44
N THR A 177 -5.03 -4.26 -12.11
CA THR A 177 -5.52 -5.57 -12.59
C THR A 177 -5.43 -6.65 -11.53
N VAL A 178 -4.53 -6.47 -10.55
CA VAL A 178 -4.38 -7.35 -9.38
C VAL A 178 -4.24 -6.52 -8.12
N ILE A 179 -5.00 -6.82 -7.08
CA ILE A 179 -4.74 -6.30 -5.72
C ILE A 179 -3.97 -7.35 -4.93
N LEU A 180 -2.77 -7.01 -4.48
CA LEU A 180 -2.03 -7.74 -3.46
C LEU A 180 -2.44 -7.21 -2.09
N ALA A 181 -3.27 -7.98 -1.38
CA ALA A 181 -3.87 -7.60 -0.10
C ALA A 181 -3.23 -8.36 1.06
N LEU A 182 -2.51 -7.64 1.92
CA LEU A 182 -2.07 -8.15 3.23
C LEU A 182 -3.17 -7.85 4.26
N TRP A 183 -4.18 -8.71 4.30
CA TRP A 183 -5.46 -8.45 4.95
C TRP A 183 -5.94 -9.64 5.77
N ASP A 184 -6.59 -9.37 6.90
CA ASP A 184 -7.06 -10.39 7.86
C ASP A 184 -8.34 -11.11 7.40
N GLY A 185 -8.99 -10.62 6.35
CA GLY A 185 -10.26 -11.16 5.86
C GLY A 185 -11.48 -10.66 6.63
N VAL A 186 -11.32 -9.71 7.57
CA VAL A 186 -12.43 -9.18 8.37
C VAL A 186 -13.27 -8.23 7.54
N THR A 187 -14.53 -8.60 7.30
CA THR A 187 -15.50 -7.87 6.45
C THR A 187 -16.46 -6.98 7.24
N ASP A 188 -16.53 -7.12 8.56
CA ASP A 188 -17.35 -6.28 9.42
C ASP A 188 -16.71 -4.91 9.67
N GLY A 189 -17.53 -3.86 9.57
CA GLY A 189 -17.11 -2.50 9.95
C GLY A 189 -15.98 -1.93 9.09
N LEU A 190 -15.97 -2.25 7.79
CA LEU A 190 -14.98 -1.72 6.85
C LEU A 190 -14.95 -0.19 6.90
N LYS A 191 -13.74 0.35 7.06
CA LYS A 191 -13.50 1.80 7.02
C LYS A 191 -13.24 2.23 5.58
N PRO A 192 -13.79 3.37 5.13
CA PRO A 192 -13.43 3.99 3.86
C PRO A 192 -11.91 4.12 3.71
N GLY A 193 -11.36 3.70 2.56
CA GLY A 193 -9.92 3.68 2.28
C GLY A 193 -9.10 2.65 3.05
N GLY A 194 -9.71 1.85 3.94
CA GLY A 194 -9.04 0.75 4.63
C GLY A 194 -8.84 -0.47 3.71
N THR A 195 -7.91 -1.36 4.08
CA THR A 195 -7.55 -2.55 3.29
C THR A 195 -8.77 -3.38 2.84
N GLY A 196 -9.69 -3.68 3.75
CA GLY A 196 -10.88 -4.46 3.42
C GLY A 196 -11.85 -3.73 2.48
N ASP A 197 -11.91 -2.39 2.53
CA ASP A 197 -12.71 -1.59 1.59
C ASP A 197 -12.08 -1.61 0.18
N VAL A 198 -10.75 -1.51 0.08
CA VAL A 198 -10.03 -1.67 -1.21
C VAL A 198 -10.28 -3.05 -1.80
N VAL A 199 -10.16 -4.10 -0.99
CA VAL A 199 -10.46 -5.48 -1.40
C VAL A 199 -11.92 -5.60 -1.86
N ARG A 200 -12.87 -4.99 -1.14
CA ARG A 200 -14.28 -4.94 -1.55
C ARG A 200 -14.47 -4.28 -2.89
N ARG A 201 -13.87 -3.11 -3.12
CA ARG A 201 -13.97 -2.37 -4.39
C ARG A 201 -13.44 -3.18 -5.57
N ALA A 202 -12.31 -3.86 -5.39
CA ALA A 202 -11.74 -4.75 -6.41
C ALA A 202 -12.63 -5.98 -6.65
N PHE A 203 -13.14 -6.59 -5.59
CA PHE A 203 -13.99 -7.78 -5.68
C PHE A 203 -15.32 -7.51 -6.40
N LEU A 204 -15.85 -6.27 -6.30
CA LEU A 204 -17.04 -5.83 -7.03
C LEU A 204 -16.82 -5.62 -8.55
N LYS A 205 -15.58 -5.77 -9.04
CA LYS A 205 -15.19 -5.61 -10.46
C LYS A 205 -14.36 -6.82 -10.94
N PRO A 206 -14.86 -8.06 -10.80
CA PRO A 206 -14.06 -9.28 -11.02
C PRO A 206 -13.61 -9.47 -12.48
N GLU A 207 -14.27 -8.82 -13.44
CA GLU A 207 -13.87 -8.79 -14.85
C GLU A 207 -12.61 -7.95 -15.11
N LYS A 208 -12.28 -7.05 -14.17
CA LYS A 208 -11.18 -6.09 -14.28
C LYS A 208 -10.04 -6.42 -13.33
N THR A 209 -10.36 -6.78 -12.09
CA THR A 209 -9.39 -6.85 -11.01
C THR A 209 -9.53 -8.17 -10.25
N ARG A 210 -8.43 -8.87 -10.08
CA ARG A 210 -8.33 -10.07 -9.24
C ARG A 210 -7.69 -9.72 -7.90
N VAL A 211 -8.05 -10.41 -6.83
CA VAL A 211 -7.45 -10.18 -5.51
C VAL A 211 -6.60 -11.38 -5.10
N PHE A 212 -5.34 -11.13 -4.76
CA PHE A 212 -4.45 -12.08 -4.11
C PHE A 212 -4.31 -11.68 -2.65
N GLN A 213 -4.82 -12.51 -1.75
CA GLN A 213 -4.77 -12.28 -0.32
C GLN A 213 -3.57 -13.02 0.28
N ILE A 214 -2.83 -12.33 1.15
CA ILE A 214 -1.99 -12.94 2.17
C ILE A 214 -2.67 -12.65 3.51
N VAL A 215 -3.14 -13.69 4.19
CA VAL A 215 -3.90 -13.56 5.44
C VAL A 215 -2.99 -12.96 6.50
N THR A 216 -3.24 -11.71 6.87
CA THR A 216 -2.34 -10.94 7.72
C THR A 216 -3.10 -10.46 8.95
N PRO A 217 -2.95 -11.11 10.12
CA PRO A 217 -3.56 -10.68 11.37
C PRO A 217 -3.02 -9.31 11.83
N GLN A 218 -3.84 -8.53 12.53
CA GLN A 218 -3.44 -7.24 13.09
C GLN A 218 -2.91 -7.39 14.52
N ASP A 219 -1.75 -6.79 14.82
CA ASP A 219 -1.14 -6.75 16.16
C ASP A 219 -1.88 -5.80 17.15
N ARG A 220 -3.14 -5.45 16.85
CA ARG A 220 -4.01 -4.60 17.70
C ARG A 220 -5.28 -5.31 18.19
N LYS A 221 -5.72 -6.37 17.52
CA LYS A 221 -7.02 -7.03 17.77
C LYS A 221 -6.80 -8.46 18.21
N SER A 222 -6.72 -8.68 19.53
CA SER A 222 -6.59 -10.01 20.15
C SER A 222 -5.33 -10.77 19.73
N HIS A 223 -4.54 -11.26 20.69
CA HIS A 223 -3.37 -12.10 20.43
C HIS A 223 -3.72 -13.46 19.76
N THR A 224 -5.01 -13.72 19.47
CA THR A 224 -5.46 -14.93 18.79
C THR A 224 -5.26 -14.81 17.29
N ARG A 225 -4.18 -15.42 16.80
CA ARG A 225 -3.95 -15.61 15.36
C ARG A 225 -4.94 -16.66 14.81
N PRO A 226 -5.64 -16.38 13.70
CA PRO A 226 -6.48 -17.38 13.07
C PRO A 226 -5.63 -18.53 12.51
N GLN A 227 -6.21 -19.72 12.36
CA GLN A 227 -5.49 -20.91 11.90
C GLN A 227 -4.87 -20.74 10.51
N ASN A 228 -5.51 -19.93 9.67
CA ASN A 228 -5.06 -19.62 8.31
C ASN A 228 -4.12 -18.41 8.24
N ALA A 229 -3.54 -17.95 9.35
CA ALA A 229 -2.58 -16.85 9.33
C ALA A 229 -1.43 -17.16 8.37
N LEU A 230 -1.04 -16.16 7.57
CA LEU A 230 0.02 -16.21 6.56
C LEU A 230 -0.28 -17.13 5.35
N GLU A 231 -1.48 -17.69 5.25
CA GLU A 231 -1.92 -18.34 4.01
C GLU A 231 -1.99 -17.31 2.88
N ALA A 232 -1.54 -17.71 1.69
CA ALA A 232 -1.54 -16.88 0.49
C ALA A 232 -2.39 -17.55 -0.60
N ARG A 233 -3.36 -16.82 -1.15
CA ARG A 233 -4.31 -17.38 -2.13
C ARG A 233 -4.95 -16.30 -3.01
N TRP A 234 -5.37 -16.72 -4.19
CA TRP A 234 -6.34 -15.97 -4.98
C TRP A 234 -7.70 -16.03 -4.29
N LEU A 235 -8.33 -14.88 -4.05
CA LEU A 235 -9.70 -14.83 -3.58
C LEU A 235 -10.64 -15.09 -4.76
N THR A 236 -11.41 -16.17 -4.66
CA THR A 236 -12.45 -16.56 -5.62
C THR A 236 -13.85 -16.20 -5.15
N GLU A 237 -14.01 -15.99 -3.85
CA GLU A 237 -15.27 -15.65 -3.19
C GLU A 237 -15.04 -14.57 -2.12
N TRP A 238 -16.08 -13.79 -1.83
CA TRP A 238 -16.03 -12.81 -0.76
C TRP A 238 -16.01 -13.54 0.59
N PRO A 239 -15.11 -13.19 1.52
CA PRO A 239 -15.09 -13.82 2.84
C PRO A 239 -16.42 -13.57 3.58
N ASN A 240 -16.98 -14.62 4.17
CA ASN A 240 -18.17 -14.53 5.02
C ASN A 240 -17.83 -13.99 6.40
#